data_AF-B9DI66-F1
#
_entry.id   AF-B9DI66-F1
#
_cell.length_a   1.000
_cell.length_b   1.000
_cell.length_c   1.000
_cell.angle_alpha   90.00
_cell.angle_beta   90.00
_cell.angle_gamma   90.00
#
_symmetry.space_group_name_H-M   'P 1'
#
loop_
_entity.id
_entity.type
_entity.pdbx_description
1 polymer ?
#
loop_
_entity_poly.entity_id
_entity_poly.type
_entity_poly.pdbx_seq_one_letter_code
_entity_poly.pdbx_strand_id
1 'polypeptide(L)'
;YTKFVSLVKSEPVIHTLLPLSPKGEICDINGTCVDAAEDEFFRLTTKEGKLTVERETFRTPTADFSPILQFEQDPVQILDALLPLYLNSQILRALQESLASELAARMSAMSSASDNASDLKKSLSMVYNRKRQAKITGEILEIVAGANAQV
;
A
#
# COMPACT_ATOMS: atom_id res chain seq x y z
N TYR A 1 -12.96 -3.10 -2.94
CA TYR A 1 -11.78 -2.22 -2.98
C TYR A 1 -10.53 -3.04 -2.67
N THR A 2 -9.32 -2.52 -2.87
CA THR A 2 -8.11 -3.24 -2.47
C THR A 2 -7.90 -3.09 -0.97
N LYS A 3 -8.09 -4.19 -0.22
CA LYS A 3 -7.88 -4.19 1.23
C LYS A 3 -6.38 -4.21 1.51
N PHE A 4 -5.92 -3.29 2.35
CA PHE A 4 -4.50 -3.14 2.63
C PHE A 4 -4.03 -4.15 3.69
N VAL A 5 -3.62 -5.34 3.24
CA VAL A 5 -3.19 -6.43 4.15
C VAL A 5 -1.70 -6.34 4.47
N SER A 6 -0.86 -6.10 3.46
CA SER A 6 0.59 -6.01 3.64
C SER A 6 1.22 -5.14 2.55
N LEU A 7 2.50 -4.77 2.74
CA LEU A 7 3.26 -3.96 1.79
C LEU A 7 3.56 -4.64 0.45
N VAL A 8 3.52 -5.98 0.43
CA VAL A 8 3.88 -6.79 -0.74
C VAL A 8 2.64 -7.42 -1.36
N LYS A 9 1.67 -7.79 -0.53
CA LYS A 9 0.44 -8.46 -0.92
C LYS A 9 -0.77 -7.61 -0.53
N SER A 10 -1.48 -7.11 -1.53
CA SER A 10 -2.80 -6.47 -1.37
C SER A 10 -3.83 -7.34 -2.07
N GLU A 11 -4.91 -7.70 -1.37
CA GLU A 11 -5.97 -8.55 -1.92
C GLU A 11 -7.19 -7.68 -2.27
N PRO A 12 -7.74 -7.79 -3.49
CA PRO A 12 -9.00 -7.13 -3.82
C PRO A 12 -10.14 -7.85 -3.09
N VAL A 13 -10.87 -7.11 -2.26
CA VAL A 13 -12.04 -7.62 -1.52
C VAL A 13 -13.29 -6.93 -2.05
N ILE A 14 -14.41 -7.67 -2.10
CA ILE A 14 -15.69 -7.13 -2.55
C ILE A 14 -16.65 -7.10 -1.36
N HIS A 15 -17.05 -5.88 -0.98
CA HIS A 15 -17.97 -5.59 0.12
C HIS A 15 -19.30 -5.10 -0.41
N THR A 16 -20.39 -5.57 0.21
CA THR A 16 -21.73 -5.10 -0.10
C THR A 16 -22.00 -3.83 0.72
N LEU A 17 -22.04 -2.67 0.06
CA LEU A 17 -22.34 -1.39 0.73
C LEU A 17 -23.84 -1.13 0.86
N LEU A 18 -24.64 -1.65 -0.07
CA LEU A 18 -26.09 -1.50 -0.12
C LEU A 18 -26.73 -2.85 -0.47
N PRO A 19 -27.88 -3.20 0.14
CA PRO A 19 -28.61 -2.46 1.19
C PRO A 19 -27.90 -2.51 2.56
N LEU A 20 -28.05 -1.45 3.38
CA LEU A 20 -27.48 -1.43 4.73
C LEU A 20 -28.26 -2.39 5.64
N SER A 21 -27.52 -3.18 6.43
CA SER A 21 -28.13 -3.96 7.51
C SER A 21 -28.58 -3.01 8.63
N PRO A 22 -29.81 -3.15 9.17
CA PRO A 22 -30.28 -2.36 10.31
C PRO A 22 -29.42 -2.53 11.56
N LYS A 23 -28.68 -3.63 11.65
CA LYS A 23 -27.75 -3.94 12.74
C LYS A 23 -26.38 -3.28 12.58
N GLY A 24 -26.12 -2.61 11.45
CA GLY A 24 -24.82 -2.03 11.12
C GLY A 24 -23.76 -3.07 10.71
N GLU A 25 -24.12 -4.35 10.57
CA GLU A 25 -23.21 -5.38 10.08
C GLU A 25 -22.84 -5.13 8.60
N ILE A 26 -21.56 -5.28 8.28
CA ILE A 26 -21.06 -5.18 6.90
C ILE A 26 -20.69 -6.57 6.43
N CYS A 27 -21.26 -6.99 5.30
CA CYS A 27 -21.05 -8.34 4.79
C CYS A 27 -20.32 -8.34 3.45
N ASP A 28 -19.41 -9.31 3.32
CA ASP A 28 -18.78 -9.67 2.05
C ASP A 28 -19.77 -10.43 1.15
N ILE A 29 -19.46 -10.53 -0.14
CA ILE A 29 -20.20 -11.38 -1.09
C ILE A 29 -20.24 -12.85 -0.64
N ASN A 30 -19.21 -13.30 0.10
CA ASN A 30 -19.08 -14.67 0.57
C ASN A 30 -19.84 -14.95 1.88
N GLY A 31 -20.57 -13.97 2.42
CA GLY A 31 -21.38 -14.13 3.63
C GLY A 31 -20.59 -14.02 4.94
N THR A 32 -19.31 -13.66 4.90
CA THR A 32 -18.57 -13.20 6.09
C THR A 32 -19.04 -11.81 6.46
N CYS A 33 -19.70 -11.67 7.61
CA CYS A 33 -20.13 -10.40 8.16
C CYS A 33 -19.22 -9.99 9.31
N VAL A 34 -18.81 -8.72 9.30
CA VAL A 34 -18.06 -8.09 10.37
C VAL A 34 -18.97 -7.09 11.07
N ASP A 35 -19.00 -7.15 12.40
CA ASP A 35 -19.75 -6.19 13.21
C ASP A 35 -19.16 -4.79 13.04
N ALA A 36 -20.00 -3.76 12.89
CA ALA A 36 -19.52 -2.37 12.79
C ALA A 36 -18.71 -1.90 14.00
N ALA A 37 -18.82 -2.57 15.15
CA ALA A 37 -18.04 -2.28 16.34
C ALA A 37 -16.60 -2.84 16.27
N GLU A 38 -16.35 -3.78 15.35
CA GLU A 38 -15.05 -4.39 15.09
C GLU A 38 -14.35 -3.68 13.93
N ASP A 39 -13.66 -2.59 14.25
CA ASP A 39 -12.87 -1.87 13.27
C ASP A 39 -11.45 -2.44 13.19
N GLU A 40 -10.97 -2.69 11.97
CA GLU A 40 -9.58 -3.05 11.71
C GLU A 40 -8.79 -1.80 11.32
N PHE A 41 -7.75 -1.46 12.09
CA PHE A 41 -6.80 -0.41 11.72
C PHE A 41 -5.48 -1.03 11.29
N PHE A 42 -4.86 -0.44 10.26
CA PHE A 42 -3.50 -0.80 9.86
C PHE A 42 -2.51 0.23 10.40
N ARG A 43 -1.38 -0.24 10.91
CA ARG A 43 -0.28 0.59 11.37
C ARG A 43 1.01 0.17 10.69
N LEU A 44 1.75 1.16 10.21
CA LEU A 44 3.11 0.95 9.70
C LEU A 44 4.06 0.85 10.90
N THR A 45 4.70 -0.29 11.03
CA THR A 45 5.73 -0.57 12.05
C THR A 45 7.02 -1.01 11.38
N THR A 46 8.09 -1.13 12.16
CA THR A 46 9.36 -1.66 11.66
C THR A 46 9.68 -2.96 12.37
N LYS A 47 9.87 -4.02 11.59
CA LYS A 47 10.29 -5.33 12.10
C LYS A 47 11.59 -5.73 11.43
N GLU A 48 12.60 -6.07 12.23
CA GLU A 48 13.92 -6.51 11.75
C GLU A 48 14.57 -5.53 10.75
N GLY A 49 14.37 -4.22 10.95
CA GLY A 49 14.91 -3.17 10.08
C GLY A 49 14.17 -3.00 8.74
N LYS A 50 13.08 -3.73 8.51
CA LYS A 50 12.20 -3.56 7.34
C LYS A 50 10.89 -2.90 7.76
N LEU A 51 10.34 -2.08 6.88
CA LEU A 51 8.99 -1.55 7.05
C LEU A 51 7.99 -2.71 6.93
N THR A 52 7.03 -2.79 7.84
CA THR A 52 5.97 -3.81 7.88
C THR A 52 4.62 -3.17 8.21
N VAL A 53 3.55 -3.88 7.88
CA VAL A 53 2.18 -3.48 8.23
C VAL A 53 1.65 -4.47 9.25
N GLU A 54 1.18 -3.97 10.37
CA GLU A 54 0.47 -4.75 11.38
C GLU A 54 -0.97 -4.25 11.44
N ARG A 55 -1.92 -5.18 11.49
CA ARG A 55 -3.35 -4.89 11.64
C ARG A 55 -3.77 -5.19 13.06
N GLU A 56 -4.39 -4.21 13.70
CA GLU A 56 -4.97 -4.35 15.03
C GLU A 56 -6.48 -4.25 14.89
N THR A 57 -7.19 -5.28 15.38
CA THR A 57 -8.64 -5.25 15.54
C THR A 57 -8.96 -4.48 16.81
N PHE A 58 -9.63 -3.34 16.69
CA PHE A 58 -10.07 -2.54 17.81
C PHE A 58 -11.59 -2.68 17.96
N ARG A 59 -12.03 -3.21 19.11
CA ARG A 59 -13.45 -3.20 19.49
C ARG A 59 -13.74 -1.92 20.23
N THR A 60 -14.59 -1.07 19.65
CA THR A 60 -15.13 0.09 20.37
C THR A 60 -16.18 -0.40 21.38
N PRO A 61 -16.00 -0.16 22.69
CA PRO A 61 -17.04 -0.51 23.66
C PRO A 61 -18.25 0.39 23.41
N THR A 62 -19.37 -0.22 23.02
CA THR A 62 -20.65 0.48 22.93
C THR A 62 -21.18 0.72 24.35
N ALA A 63 -21.19 1.98 24.78
CA ALA A 63 -21.84 2.35 26.03
C ALA A 63 -23.36 2.25 25.87
N ASP A 64 -24.05 1.71 26.88
CA ASP A 64 -25.50 1.68 26.90
C ASP A 64 -26.08 3.10 26.89
N PHE A 65 -27.27 3.23 26.32
CA PHE A 65 -27.97 4.50 26.30
C PHE A 65 -28.28 4.98 27.72
N SER A 66 -28.11 6.28 27.95
CA SER A 66 -28.47 6.90 29.22
C SER A 66 -29.97 6.71 29.50
N PRO A 67 -30.39 6.33 30.73
CA PRO A 67 -31.81 6.14 31.05
C PRO A 67 -32.64 7.42 30.96
N ILE A 68 -31.99 8.59 30.91
CA ILE A 68 -32.63 9.90 30.70
C ILE A 68 -32.58 10.37 29.25
N LEU A 69 -32.21 9.51 28.30
CA LEU A 69 -32.16 9.85 26.88
C LEU A 69 -33.56 10.17 26.36
N GLN A 70 -33.74 11.39 25.88
CA GLN A 70 -34.96 11.84 25.22
C GLN A 70 -34.67 12.10 23.74
N PHE A 71 -35.48 11.50 22.86
CA PHE A 71 -35.40 11.75 21.42
C PHE A 71 -36.25 12.97 21.06
N GLU A 72 -35.66 13.91 20.34
CA GLU A 72 -36.36 15.10 19.86
C GLU A 72 -37.16 14.85 18.57
N GLN A 73 -36.70 13.89 17.76
CA GLN A 73 -37.35 13.45 16.51
C GLN A 73 -37.78 11.99 16.61
N ASP A 74 -38.64 11.56 15.68
CA ASP A 74 -39.03 10.15 15.57
C ASP A 74 -37.79 9.27 15.25
N PRO A 75 -37.63 8.09 15.87
CA PRO A 75 -36.45 7.24 15.64
C PRO A 75 -36.19 6.90 14.18
N VAL A 76 -37.24 6.82 13.34
CA VAL A 76 -37.10 6.57 11.90
C VAL A 76 -36.39 7.74 11.22
N GLN A 77 -36.75 8.99 11.56
CA GLN A 77 -36.12 10.18 10.98
C GLN A 77 -34.67 10.32 11.40
N ILE A 78 -34.35 9.97 12.65
CA ILE A 78 -32.97 9.96 13.16
C ILE A 78 -32.13 8.96 12.37
N LEU A 79 -32.65 7.74 12.15
CA LEU A 79 -31.94 6.72 11.40
C LEU A 79 -31.76 7.11 9.92
N ASP A 80 -32.79 7.71 9.30
CA ASP A 80 -32.73 8.17 7.91
C ASP A 80 -31.67 9.26 7.70
N ALA A 81 -31.41 10.09 8.71
CA ALA A 81 -30.30 11.05 8.71
C ALA A 81 -28.93 10.42 9.02
N LEU A 82 -28.90 9.34 9.82
CA LEU A 82 -27.66 8.67 10.25
C LEU A 82 -27.09 7.73 9.17
N LEU A 83 -27.96 7.01 8.44
CA LEU A 83 -27.54 6.03 7.43
C LEU A 83 -26.66 6.66 6.32
N PRO A 84 -26.96 7.85 5.77
CA PRO A 84 -26.09 8.52 4.82
C PRO A 84 -24.70 8.87 5.38
N LEU A 85 -24.64 9.30 6.64
CA LEU A 85 -23.36 9.61 7.32
C LEU A 85 -22.51 8.35 7.45
N TYR A 86 -23.12 7.25 7.88
CA TYR A 86 -22.44 5.97 7.99
C TYR A 86 -21.94 5.47 6.62
N LEU A 87 -22.78 5.53 5.58
CA LEU A 87 -22.40 5.15 4.22
C LEU A 87 -21.22 5.97 3.70
N ASN A 88 -21.23 7.29 3.94
CA ASN A 88 -20.13 8.18 3.52
C ASN A 88 -18.82 7.80 4.22
N SER A 89 -18.85 7.51 5.52
CA SER A 89 -17.69 7.01 6.26
C SER A 89 -17.17 5.68 5.71
N GLN A 90 -18.05 4.75 5.34
CA GLN A 90 -17.65 3.48 4.72
C GLN A 90 -16.96 3.65 3.37
N ILE A 91 -17.52 4.50 2.51
CA ILE A 91 -16.94 4.82 1.20
C ILE A 91 -15.56 5.46 1.39
N LEU A 92 -15.45 6.44 2.28
CA LEU A 92 -14.18 7.11 2.57
C LEU A 92 -13.13 6.13 3.06
N ARG A 93 -13.48 5.22 3.98
CA ARG A 93 -12.59 4.17 4.48
C ARG A 93 -12.10 3.26 3.36
N ALA A 94 -13.01 2.78 2.51
CA ALA A 94 -12.67 1.92 1.37
C ALA A 94 -11.71 2.61 0.39
N LEU A 95 -11.90 3.92 0.13
CA LEU A 95 -11.00 4.71 -0.70
C LEU A 95 -9.62 4.87 -0.06
N GLN A 96 -9.56 5.17 1.24
CA GLN A 96 -8.30 5.33 1.97
C GLN A 96 -7.48 4.03 2.00
N GLU A 97 -8.12 2.88 2.25
CA GLU A 97 -7.45 1.58 2.19
C GLU A 97 -6.96 1.24 0.78
N SER A 98 -7.76 1.57 -0.24
CA SER A 98 -7.39 1.34 -1.63
C SER A 98 -6.17 2.17 -2.03
N LEU A 99 -6.13 3.44 -1.59
CA LEU A 99 -5.01 4.36 -1.83
C LEU A 99 -3.75 3.91 -1.08
N ALA A 100 -3.87 3.47 0.17
CA ALA A 100 -2.75 2.90 0.92
C ALA A 100 -2.16 1.67 0.23
N SER A 101 -3.02 0.77 -0.28
CA SER A 101 -2.60 -0.40 -1.05
C SER A 101 -1.85 -0.03 -2.33
N GLU A 102 -2.33 0.96 -3.07
CA GLU A 102 -1.68 1.44 -4.30
C GLU A 102 -0.30 2.02 -4.01
N LEU A 103 -0.19 2.89 -3.01
CA LEU A 103 1.08 3.50 -2.62
C LEU A 103 2.10 2.46 -2.13
N ALA A 104 1.64 1.45 -1.39
CA ALA A 104 2.49 0.35 -0.94
C ALA A 104 3.00 -0.50 -2.11
N ALA A 105 2.13 -0.86 -3.05
CA ALA A 105 2.51 -1.58 -4.27
C ALA A 105 3.52 -0.76 -5.10
N ARG A 106 3.29 0.55 -5.23
CA ARG A 106 4.22 1.47 -5.89
C ARG A 106 5.58 1.52 -5.19
N MET A 107 5.60 1.60 -3.86
CA MET A 107 6.83 1.59 -3.08
C MET A 107 7.62 0.29 -3.27
N SER A 108 6.95 -0.87 -3.27
CA SER A 108 7.59 -2.17 -3.52
C SER A 108 8.17 -2.25 -4.95
N ALA A 109 7.43 -1.78 -5.95
CA ALA A 109 7.90 -1.70 -7.32
C ALA A 109 9.12 -0.78 -7.48
N MET A 110 9.12 0.39 -6.82
CA MET A 110 10.23 1.33 -6.84
C MET A 110 11.47 0.82 -6.10
N SER A 111 11.29 0.07 -5.00
CA SER A 111 12.39 -0.62 -4.32
C SER A 111 13.05 -1.63 -5.26
N SER A 112 12.24 -2.49 -5.88
CA SER A 112 12.72 -3.50 -6.84
C SER A 112 13.41 -2.86 -8.05
N ALA A 113 12.86 -1.77 -8.58
CA ALA A 113 13.47 -1.02 -9.68
C ALA A 113 14.81 -0.40 -9.28
N SER A 114 14.93 0.12 -8.05
CA SER A 114 16.16 0.71 -7.52
C SER A 114 17.26 -0.34 -7.32
N ASP A 115 16.90 -1.52 -6.81
CA ASP A 115 17.81 -2.65 -6.66
C ASP A 115 18.31 -3.14 -8.04
N ASN A 116 17.40 -3.31 -9.00
CA ASN A 116 17.73 -3.66 -10.38
C ASN A 116 18.64 -2.62 -11.05
N ALA A 117 18.39 -1.33 -10.82
CA ALA A 117 19.23 -0.24 -11.34
C ALA A 117 20.64 -0.24 -10.71
N SER A 118 20.74 -0.57 -9.42
CA SER A 118 22.02 -0.71 -8.72
C SER A 118 22.87 -1.82 -9.33
N ASP A 119 22.25 -2.96 -9.62
CA ASP A 119 22.95 -4.09 -10.23
C ASP A 119 23.33 -3.81 -11.69
N LEU A 120 22.46 -3.16 -12.45
CA LEU A 120 22.79 -2.69 -13.80
C LEU A 120 23.95 -1.70 -13.79
N LYS A 121 23.97 -0.76 -12.84
CA LYS A 121 25.08 0.19 -12.67
C LYS A 121 26.41 -0.53 -12.42
N LYS A 122 26.43 -1.54 -11.54
CA LYS A 122 27.65 -2.35 -11.29
C LYS A 122 28.12 -3.03 -12.56
N SER A 123 27.21 -3.67 -13.30
CA SER A 123 27.52 -4.34 -14.56
C SER A 123 28.10 -3.38 -15.61
N LEU A 124 27.43 -2.24 -15.85
CA LEU A 124 27.88 -1.22 -16.79
C LEU A 124 29.21 -0.60 -16.38
N SER A 125 29.47 -0.42 -15.09
CA SER A 125 30.75 0.07 -14.59
C SER A 125 31.89 -0.88 -14.92
N MET A 126 31.66 -2.20 -14.80
CA MET A 126 32.65 -3.21 -15.18
C MET A 126 32.92 -3.20 -16.69
N VAL A 127 31.86 -3.11 -17.51
CA VAL A 127 31.99 -3.00 -18.98
C VAL A 127 32.74 -1.72 -19.37
N TYR A 128 32.40 -0.58 -18.74
CA TYR A 128 33.07 0.69 -18.95
C TYR A 128 34.56 0.60 -18.64
N ASN A 129 34.93 0.04 -17.50
CA ASN A 129 36.34 -0.10 -17.11
C ASN A 129 37.12 -0.99 -18.09
N ARG A 130 36.54 -2.11 -18.55
CA ARG A 130 37.15 -2.97 -19.58
C ARG A 130 37.33 -2.23 -20.90
N LYS A 131 36.31 -1.52 -21.39
CA LYS A 131 36.40 -0.72 -22.62
C LYS A 131 37.42 0.42 -22.50
N ARG A 132 37.48 1.06 -21.33
CA ARG A 132 38.47 2.11 -21.04
C ARG A 132 39.90 1.56 -21.12
N GLN A 133 40.17 0.40 -20.50
CA GLN A 133 41.47 -0.25 -20.56
C GLN A 133 41.83 -0.69 -22.00
N ALA A 134 40.88 -1.27 -22.73
CA ALA A 134 41.08 -1.64 -24.13
C ALA A 134 41.39 -0.43 -25.02
N LYS A 135 40.72 0.71 -24.78
CA LYS A 135 40.98 1.95 -25.51
C LYS A 135 42.38 2.51 -25.22
N ILE A 136 42.77 2.60 -23.94
CA ILE A 136 44.11 3.09 -23.55
C ILE A 136 45.21 2.20 -24.13
N THR A 137 45.04 0.87 -24.04
CA THR A 137 46.03 -0.07 -24.61
C THR A 137 46.11 0.05 -26.14
N GLY A 138 44.98 0.22 -26.83
CA GLY A 138 44.94 0.49 -28.26
C GLY A 138 45.69 1.78 -28.63
N GLU A 139 45.42 2.88 -27.95
CA GLU A 139 46.10 4.17 -28.17
C GLU A 139 47.61 4.06 -27.94
N ILE A 140 48.05 3.35 -26.88
CA ILE A 140 49.48 3.13 -26.63
C ILE A 140 50.13 2.29 -27.74
N LEU A 141 49.46 1.22 -28.21
CA LEU A 141 49.95 0.38 -29.30
C LEU A 141 50.10 1.17 -30.60
N GLU A 142 49.12 2.03 -30.92
CA GLU A 142 49.18 2.92 -32.08
C GLU A 142 50.37 3.89 -32.00
N ILE A 143 50.61 4.50 -30.82
CA ILE A 143 51.75 5.40 -30.60
C ILE A 143 53.10 4.66 -30.79
N VAL A 144 53.23 3.47 -30.22
CA VAL A 144 54.48 2.67 -30.32
C VAL A 144 54.72 2.20 -31.76
N ALA A 145 53.68 1.75 -32.46
CA ALA A 145 53.78 1.34 -33.86
C ALA A 145 54.17 2.52 -34.77
N GLY A 146 53.59 3.70 -34.55
CA GLY A 146 53.95 4.92 -35.27
C GLY A 146 55.40 5.35 -35.02
N ALA A 147 55.86 5.32 -33.76
CA ALA A 147 57.23 5.68 -33.41
C ALA A 147 58.27 4.75 -34.07
N ASN A 148 57.99 3.46 -34.16
CA ASN A 148 58.88 2.48 -34.81
C ASN A 148 58.89 2.56 -36.34
N ALA A 149 57.88 3.17 -36.98
CA ALA A 149 57.83 3.34 -38.43
C ALA A 149 58.70 4.52 -38.93
N GLN A 150 59.19 5.38 -38.02
CA GLN A 150 60.03 6.53 -38.34
C GLN A 150 61.55 6.24 -38.26
N VAL A 151 61.93 5.01 -37.88
CA VAL A 151 63.33 4.52 -37.80
C VAL A 151 63.59 3.57 -38.97
#